data_AF-A0A1C7PF48-F1
#
_entry.id   AF-A0A1C7PF48-F1
#
_cell.length_a   1.000
_cell.length_b   1.000
_cell.length_c   1.000
_cell.angle_alpha   90.00
_cell.angle_beta   90.00
_cell.angle_gamma   90.00
#
_symmetry.space_group_name_H-M   'P 1'
#
loop_
_entity.id
_entity.type
_entity.pdbx_description
1 polymer ?
#
loop_
_entity_poly.entity_id
_entity_poly.type
_entity_poly.pdbx_seq_one_letter_code
_entity_poly.pdbx_strand_id
1 'polypeptide(L)'
;MSTPPVITPKITARVVSHDVLGPSSISFCPASLTVDGAKVSATSRPDYATAPEAWHDIGRGSNFQPAAEEKMIEIEECQQNGAWMKHKESMLQSFSFTFTTSQTSPEALQLAFGLGSPIKDGEEMPLANAGSNCIEGWLRIVIKRSQDGTDKVQELYGYGRLKLKTAPSFTSDFIKPEFEFLVDPGVEMATITFANVQAIAASA
;
A
#
# COMPACT_ATOMS: atom_id res chain seq x y z
N MET A 1 2.91 -39.48 36.78
CA MET A 1 1.86 -39.02 35.85
C MET A 1 2.54 -38.16 34.81
N SER A 2 2.60 -38.61 33.55
CA SER A 2 3.24 -37.87 32.46
C SER A 2 2.28 -36.79 31.97
N THR A 3 2.70 -35.54 31.99
CA THR A 3 1.95 -34.45 31.35
C THR A 3 1.82 -34.74 29.85
N PRO A 4 0.62 -34.53 29.25
CA PRO A 4 0.45 -34.71 27.82
C PRO A 4 1.30 -33.67 27.06
N PRO A 5 1.91 -34.03 25.93
CA PRO A 5 2.70 -33.10 25.14
C PRO A 5 1.78 -31.99 24.61
N VAL A 6 2.14 -30.75 24.91
CA VAL A 6 1.51 -29.56 24.32
C VAL A 6 1.99 -29.46 22.88
N ILE A 7 1.10 -29.77 21.94
CA ILE A 7 1.36 -29.58 20.51
C ILE A 7 1.00 -28.13 20.20
N THR A 8 2.00 -27.24 20.19
CA THR A 8 1.83 -25.89 19.65
C THR A 8 1.94 -25.97 18.12
N PRO A 9 0.86 -25.72 17.36
CA PRO A 9 0.92 -25.76 15.90
C PRO A 9 1.84 -24.63 15.42
N LYS A 10 3.03 -24.98 14.92
CA LYS A 10 3.89 -24.03 14.22
C LYS A 10 3.32 -23.78 12.83
N ILE A 11 2.55 -22.70 12.67
CA ILE A 11 2.16 -22.22 11.35
C ILE A 11 3.42 -21.68 10.67
N THR A 12 4.03 -22.50 9.83
CA THR A 12 5.14 -22.06 8.99
C THR A 12 4.52 -21.53 7.70
N ALA A 13 4.26 -20.22 7.63
CA ALA A 13 3.77 -19.58 6.42
C ALA A 13 4.85 -19.75 5.33
N ARG A 14 4.65 -20.71 4.43
CA ARG A 14 5.50 -20.88 3.26
C ARG A 14 4.94 -20.01 2.14
N VAL A 15 5.61 -18.91 1.87
CA VAL A 15 5.35 -18.09 0.69
C VAL A 15 5.76 -18.90 -0.54
N VAL A 16 4.80 -19.31 -1.36
CA VAL A 16 5.06 -19.91 -2.67
C VAL A 16 4.95 -18.79 -3.71
N SER A 17 6.10 -18.26 -4.14
CA SER A 17 6.15 -17.25 -5.19
C SER A 17 5.99 -17.91 -6.56
N HIS A 18 4.86 -17.68 -7.24
CA HIS A 18 4.73 -17.96 -8.66
C HIS A 18 5.03 -16.70 -9.47
N ASP A 19 6.06 -16.78 -10.30
CA ASP A 19 6.67 -15.70 -11.08
C ASP A 19 5.83 -15.32 -12.31
N VAL A 20 4.60 -14.83 -12.09
CA VAL A 20 3.69 -14.46 -13.20
C VAL A 20 3.09 -13.06 -13.05
N LEU A 21 3.37 -12.32 -11.97
CA LEU A 21 2.93 -10.93 -11.82
C LEU A 21 4.09 -9.96 -12.11
N GLY A 22 3.71 -8.77 -12.61
CA GLY A 22 4.53 -7.81 -13.35
C GLY A 22 5.88 -7.39 -12.72
N PRO A 23 6.66 -6.54 -13.42
CA PRO A 23 8.03 -6.20 -13.04
C PRO A 23 8.16 -5.35 -11.77
N SER A 24 7.06 -5.11 -11.05
CA SER A 24 7.00 -4.22 -9.89
C SER A 24 7.03 -5.01 -8.59
N SER A 25 8.04 -4.78 -7.74
CA SER A 25 8.02 -5.30 -6.37
C SER A 25 7.45 -4.25 -5.42
N ILE A 26 6.56 -4.68 -4.51
CA ILE A 26 5.86 -3.81 -3.58
C ILE A 26 6.27 -4.13 -2.16
N SER A 27 6.65 -3.10 -1.41
CA SER A 27 6.95 -3.21 0.02
C SER A 27 6.18 -2.16 0.80
N PHE A 28 5.90 -2.44 2.07
CA PHE A 28 5.12 -1.56 2.92
C PHE A 28 5.72 -1.44 4.31
N CYS A 29 5.73 -0.23 4.85
CA CYS A 29 6.21 0.09 6.18
C CYS A 29 5.07 0.72 7.00
N PRO A 30 4.46 -0.03 7.94
CA PRO A 30 3.37 0.47 8.77
C PRO A 30 3.77 1.65 9.67
N ALA A 31 2.89 2.64 9.82
CA ALA A 31 3.05 3.79 10.72
C ALA A 31 3.02 3.43 12.22
N SER A 32 2.68 2.18 12.55
CA SER A 32 2.77 1.64 13.91
C SER A 32 4.20 1.32 14.35
N LEU A 33 5.16 1.25 13.41
CA LEU A 33 6.56 0.93 13.70
C LEU A 33 7.34 2.13 14.24
N THR A 34 8.40 1.83 14.98
CA THR A 34 9.45 2.76 15.37
C THR A 34 10.76 2.25 14.80
N VAL A 35 11.45 3.08 14.02
CA VAL A 35 12.71 2.76 13.34
C VAL A 35 13.71 3.83 13.73
N ASP A 36 14.91 3.42 14.17
CA ASP A 36 15.97 4.34 14.61
C ASP A 36 15.52 5.39 15.65
N GLY A 37 14.59 5.00 16.53
CA GLY A 37 14.05 5.88 17.57
C GLY A 37 12.99 6.89 17.09
N ALA A 38 12.66 6.90 15.80
CA ALA A 38 11.59 7.72 15.24
C ALA A 38 10.36 6.86 14.89
N LYS A 39 9.17 7.33 15.25
CA LYS A 39 7.93 6.70 14.80
C LYS A 39 7.75 6.95 13.31
N VAL A 40 7.34 5.92 12.58
CA VAL A 40 7.00 6.04 11.15
C VAL A 40 5.76 6.91 10.99
N SER A 41 5.85 7.94 10.15
CA SER A 41 4.77 8.92 9.93
C SER A 41 4.87 9.57 8.55
N ALA A 42 3.90 10.40 8.18
CA ALA A 42 3.92 11.20 6.95
C ALA A 42 5.19 12.05 6.78
N THR A 43 5.83 12.45 7.88
CA THR A 43 7.06 13.27 7.87
C THR A 43 8.32 12.47 8.21
N SER A 44 8.17 11.18 8.51
CA SER A 44 9.24 10.29 8.96
C SER A 44 9.14 8.96 8.23
N ARG A 45 9.79 8.91 7.06
CA ARG A 45 9.92 7.70 6.25
C ARG A 45 11.24 6.98 6.58
N PRO A 46 11.22 5.71 7.02
CA PRO A 46 12.44 4.91 7.12
C PRO A 46 13.14 4.80 5.77
N ASP A 47 14.46 4.98 5.74
CA ASP A 47 15.21 4.72 4.51
C ASP A 47 15.32 3.21 4.28
N TYR A 48 14.91 2.76 3.10
CA TYR A 48 14.99 1.34 2.72
C TYR A 48 16.45 0.85 2.68
N ALA A 49 17.41 1.74 2.38
CA ALA A 49 18.82 1.35 2.31
C ALA A 49 19.42 1.05 3.70
N THR A 50 18.95 1.72 4.75
CA THR A 50 19.50 1.60 6.11
C THR A 50 18.67 0.69 7.01
N ALA A 51 17.36 0.62 6.80
CA ALA A 51 16.42 -0.18 7.60
C ALA A 51 15.48 -1.02 6.71
N PRO A 52 16.01 -1.93 5.85
CA PRO A 52 15.19 -2.76 4.97
C PRO A 52 14.23 -3.68 5.73
N GLU A 53 14.56 -4.08 6.95
CA GLU A 53 13.73 -4.92 7.82
C GLU A 53 12.43 -4.26 8.29
N ALA A 54 12.37 -2.92 8.25
CA ALA A 54 11.14 -2.17 8.54
C ALA A 54 10.13 -2.24 7.39
N TRP A 55 10.53 -2.74 6.21
CA TRP A 55 9.71 -2.83 5.02
C TRP A 55 9.27 -4.27 4.77
N HIS A 56 7.99 -4.52 4.98
CA HIS A 56 7.38 -5.82 4.74
C HIS A 56 7.16 -6.02 3.23
N ASP A 57 7.56 -7.18 2.70
CA ASP A 57 7.33 -7.52 1.29
C ASP A 57 5.87 -7.94 1.09
N ILE A 58 5.14 -7.19 0.25
CA ILE A 58 3.77 -7.54 -0.17
C ILE A 58 3.80 -8.36 -1.49
N GLY A 59 4.97 -8.50 -2.10
CA GLY A 59 5.19 -9.33 -3.29
C GLY A 59 5.17 -8.54 -4.59
N ARG A 60 5.01 -9.27 -5.71
CA ARG A 60 5.00 -8.66 -7.05
C ARG A 60 3.61 -8.12 -7.38
N GLY A 61 3.58 -6.85 -7.78
CA GLY A 61 2.38 -6.09 -8.11
C GLY A 61 2.03 -6.13 -9.60
N SER A 62 0.74 -6.20 -9.90
CA SER A 62 0.18 -6.06 -11.25
C SER A 62 -1.18 -5.34 -11.20
N ASN A 63 -1.78 -5.08 -12.36
CA ASN A 63 -3.13 -4.49 -12.49
C ASN A 63 -3.28 -3.17 -11.73
N PHE A 64 -2.29 -2.28 -11.87
CA PHE A 64 -2.38 -0.95 -11.29
C PHE A 64 -3.52 -0.18 -11.94
N GLN A 65 -4.50 0.25 -11.14
CA GLN A 65 -5.65 1.01 -11.61
C GLN A 65 -5.77 2.29 -10.78
N PRO A 66 -5.27 3.43 -11.28
CA PRO A 66 -5.38 4.70 -10.59
C PRO A 66 -6.79 5.26 -10.68
N ALA A 67 -7.28 5.82 -9.58
CA ALA A 67 -8.55 6.51 -9.44
C ALA A 67 -8.30 7.89 -8.79
N ALA A 68 -8.67 8.94 -9.51
CA ALA A 68 -8.60 10.31 -9.04
C ALA A 68 -10.00 10.77 -8.59
N GLU A 69 -10.07 11.45 -7.46
CA GLU A 69 -11.24 12.21 -7.06
C GLU A 69 -10.97 13.69 -7.33
N GLU A 70 -11.70 14.25 -8.28
CA GLU A 70 -11.58 15.65 -8.67
C GLU A 70 -12.74 16.46 -8.12
N LYS A 71 -12.43 17.63 -7.57
CA LYS A 71 -13.41 18.63 -7.17
C LYS A 71 -13.36 19.80 -8.13
N MET A 72 -14.50 20.09 -8.76
CA MET A 72 -14.67 21.31 -9.54
C MET A 72 -14.83 22.49 -8.58
N ILE A 73 -13.92 23.44 -8.66
CA ILE A 73 -14.00 24.71 -7.95
C ILE A 73 -14.38 25.81 -8.94
N GLU A 74 -15.27 26.70 -8.51
CA GLU A 74 -15.60 27.91 -9.25
C GLU A 74 -14.77 29.05 -8.66
N ILE A 75 -13.91 29.64 -9.49
CA ILE A 75 -13.05 30.76 -9.12
C ILE A 75 -13.68 32.02 -9.70
N GLU A 76 -13.83 33.03 -8.85
CA GLU A 76 -14.21 34.37 -9.26
C GLU A 76 -12.97 35.24 -9.28
N GLU A 77 -12.56 35.69 -10.47
CA GLU A 77 -11.39 36.55 -10.65
C GLU A 77 -11.83 37.95 -11.12
N CYS A 78 -11.28 38.98 -10.49
CA CYS A 78 -11.45 40.36 -10.93
C CYS A 78 -10.37 40.68 -11.96
N GLN A 79 -10.78 40.90 -13.21
CA GLN A 79 -9.87 41.27 -14.28
C GLN A 79 -9.35 42.71 -14.11
N GLN A 80 -8.22 43.02 -14.75
CA GLN A 80 -7.62 44.37 -14.71
C GLN A 80 -8.55 45.50 -15.20
N ASN A 81 -9.60 45.16 -15.96
CA ASN A 81 -10.62 46.10 -16.44
C ASN A 81 -11.79 46.28 -15.44
N GLY A 82 -11.75 45.65 -14.26
CA GLY A 82 -12.80 45.69 -13.25
C GLY A 82 -13.98 44.74 -13.50
N ALA A 83 -13.92 43.90 -14.55
CA ALA A 83 -14.93 42.89 -14.81
C ALA A 83 -14.68 41.63 -13.96
N TRP A 84 -15.76 41.02 -13.47
CA TRP A 84 -15.71 39.74 -12.78
C TRP A 84 -15.88 38.61 -13.78
N MET A 85 -14.94 37.66 -13.77
CA MET A 85 -15.03 36.43 -14.54
C MET A 85 -15.18 35.25 -13.58
N LYS A 86 -16.09 34.35 -13.92
CA LYS A 86 -16.25 33.05 -13.27
C LYS A 86 -15.66 31.99 -14.19
N HIS A 87 -14.69 31.23 -13.73
CA HIS A 87 -14.23 30.04 -14.43
C HIS A 87 -14.17 28.84 -13.50
N LYS A 88 -14.29 27.65 -14.09
CA LYS A 88 -14.25 26.38 -13.35
C LYS A 88 -12.88 25.76 -13.53
N GLU A 89 -12.24 25.44 -12.42
CA GLU A 89 -11.00 24.66 -12.41
C GLU A 89 -11.26 23.31 -11.76
N SER A 90 -10.62 22.26 -12.30
CA SER A 90 -10.61 20.94 -11.66
C SER A 90 -9.42 20.86 -10.71
N MET A 91 -9.67 20.52 -9.45
CA MET A 91 -8.66 20.32 -8.44
C MET A 91 -8.66 18.85 -8.00
N LEU A 92 -7.52 18.17 -8.08
CA LEU A 92 -7.36 16.82 -7.54
C LEU A 92 -7.49 16.87 -6.01
N GLN A 93 -8.55 16.28 -5.47
CA GLN A 93 -8.84 16.28 -4.04
C GLN A 93 -8.23 15.05 -3.33
N SER A 94 -8.31 13.89 -3.98
CA SER A 94 -7.74 12.65 -3.45
C SER A 94 -7.28 11.74 -4.59
N PHE A 95 -6.32 10.87 -4.31
CA PHE A 95 -5.81 9.89 -5.25
C PHE A 95 -5.72 8.53 -4.56
N SER A 96 -6.37 7.52 -5.12
CA SER A 96 -6.15 6.12 -4.75
C SER A 96 -5.80 5.29 -5.96
N PHE A 97 -5.25 4.12 -5.74
CA PHE A 97 -5.09 3.14 -6.80
C PHE A 97 -5.20 1.73 -6.26
N THR A 98 -5.67 0.83 -7.11
CA THR A 98 -5.73 -0.60 -6.78
C THR A 98 -4.62 -1.37 -7.47
N PHE A 99 -4.15 -2.44 -6.85
CA PHE A 99 -3.16 -3.34 -7.43
C PHE A 99 -3.35 -4.75 -6.87
N THR A 100 -3.01 -5.75 -7.68
CA THR A 100 -3.02 -7.16 -7.28
C THR A 100 -1.63 -7.62 -6.93
N THR A 101 -1.48 -8.46 -5.90
CA THR A 101 -0.19 -9.04 -5.50
C THR A 101 -0.17 -10.56 -5.64
N SER A 102 1.03 -11.12 -5.79
CA SER A 102 1.23 -12.57 -5.99
C SER A 102 1.32 -13.36 -4.68
N GLN A 103 1.36 -12.67 -3.54
CA GLN A 103 1.64 -13.26 -2.24
C GLN A 103 0.63 -12.75 -1.21
N THR A 104 0.27 -13.62 -0.27
CA THR A 104 -0.50 -13.23 0.90
C THR A 104 0.46 -12.77 1.99
N SER A 105 0.65 -11.46 2.09
CA SER A 105 1.50 -10.86 3.14
C SER A 105 0.80 -10.85 4.50
N PRO A 106 1.53 -10.64 5.61
CA PRO A 106 0.93 -10.44 6.93
C PRO A 106 -0.10 -9.30 6.95
N GLU A 107 0.10 -8.24 6.18
CA GLU A 107 -0.85 -7.13 6.01
C GLU A 107 -2.14 -7.60 5.35
N ALA A 108 -2.03 -8.46 4.33
CA ALA A 108 -3.20 -9.07 3.69
C ALA A 108 -4.03 -9.85 4.71
N LEU A 109 -3.39 -10.62 5.60
CA LEU A 109 -4.08 -11.37 6.65
C LEU A 109 -4.68 -10.45 7.71
N GLN A 110 -3.91 -9.46 8.18
CA GLN A 110 -4.38 -8.48 9.16
C GLN A 110 -5.65 -7.79 8.66
N LEU A 111 -5.63 -7.32 7.42
CA LEU A 111 -6.78 -6.68 6.78
C LEU A 111 -7.91 -7.68 6.52
N ALA A 112 -7.64 -8.90 6.07
CA ALA A 112 -8.70 -9.86 5.77
C ALA A 112 -9.47 -10.31 7.02
N PHE A 113 -8.79 -10.40 8.17
CA PHE A 113 -9.41 -10.74 9.45
C PHE A 113 -9.89 -9.52 10.25
N GLY A 114 -9.70 -8.31 9.72
CA GLY A 114 -10.14 -7.08 10.38
C GLY A 114 -9.43 -6.84 11.71
N LEU A 115 -8.12 -7.07 11.77
CA LEU A 115 -7.32 -6.92 12.98
C LEU A 115 -6.78 -5.49 13.10
N GLY A 116 -6.90 -4.91 14.30
CA GLY A 116 -6.41 -3.58 14.63
C GLY A 116 -4.91 -3.52 14.90
N SER A 117 -4.21 -4.66 14.87
CA SER A 117 -2.77 -4.76 15.09
C SER A 117 -2.18 -5.94 14.32
N PRO A 118 -0.85 -5.93 14.05
CA PRO A 118 -0.18 -7.05 13.39
C PRO A 118 -0.38 -8.36 14.15
N ILE A 119 -0.52 -9.47 13.41
CA ILE A 119 -0.69 -10.81 13.98
C ILE A 119 0.54 -11.18 14.80
N LYS A 120 0.32 -11.61 16.05
CA LYS A 120 1.36 -12.15 16.94
C LYS A 120 1.00 -13.56 17.37
N ASP A 121 1.99 -14.43 17.42
CA ASP A 121 1.79 -15.83 17.79
C ASP A 121 1.36 -15.93 19.27
N GLY A 122 0.27 -16.66 19.53
CA GLY A 122 -0.26 -16.92 20.87
C GLY A 122 -0.97 -15.75 21.58
N GLU A 123 -1.16 -14.60 20.93
CA GLU A 123 -1.85 -13.44 21.50
C GLU A 123 -3.20 -13.17 20.83
N GLU A 124 -4.22 -12.79 21.63
CA GLU A 124 -5.48 -12.28 21.09
C GLU A 124 -5.28 -10.87 20.53
N MET A 125 -5.67 -10.67 19.27
CA MET A 125 -5.53 -9.39 18.59
C MET A 125 -6.85 -8.60 18.66
N PRO A 126 -6.81 -7.29 18.96
CA PRO A 126 -8.00 -6.46 18.92
C PRO A 126 -8.53 -6.38 17.48
N LEU A 127 -9.85 -6.33 17.33
CA LEU A 127 -10.47 -6.07 16.03
C LEU A 127 -10.33 -4.58 15.67
N ALA A 128 -10.14 -4.30 14.39
CA ALA A 128 -10.20 -2.97 13.83
C ALA A 128 -11.64 -2.44 13.88
N ASN A 129 -11.80 -1.11 13.94
CA ASN A 129 -13.12 -0.50 13.83
C ASN A 129 -13.78 -0.90 12.49
N ALA A 130 -15.04 -1.32 12.56
CA ALA A 130 -15.79 -1.91 11.44
C ALA A 130 -15.85 -1.05 10.16
N GLY A 131 -15.62 0.27 10.25
CA GLY A 131 -15.57 1.20 9.11
C GLY A 131 -14.18 1.69 8.72
N SER A 132 -13.11 1.22 9.35
CA SER A 132 -11.77 1.80 9.21
C SER A 132 -10.65 0.78 9.12
N ASN A 133 -10.96 -0.45 8.69
CA ASN A 133 -9.98 -1.51 8.52
C ASN A 133 -8.99 -1.17 7.40
N CYS A 134 -7.91 -0.51 7.79
CA CYS A 134 -6.84 -0.05 6.95
C CYS A 134 -5.55 0.00 7.78
N ILE A 135 -4.41 -0.10 7.11
CA ILE A 135 -3.11 0.07 7.74
C ILE A 135 -2.51 1.36 7.17
N GLU A 136 -2.26 2.33 8.03
CA GLU A 136 -1.55 3.54 7.67
C GLU A 136 -0.04 3.28 7.58
N GLY A 137 0.63 3.86 6.59
CA GLY A 137 2.06 3.65 6.41
C GLY A 137 2.60 4.12 5.07
N TRP A 138 3.87 3.81 4.83
CA TRP A 138 4.56 4.07 3.58
C TRP A 138 4.48 2.85 2.66
N LEU A 139 4.03 3.08 1.43
CA LEU A 139 4.11 2.13 0.34
C LEU A 139 5.32 2.45 -0.54
N ARG A 140 6.05 1.42 -0.93
CA ARG A 140 7.18 1.48 -1.85
C ARG A 140 6.90 0.60 -3.06
N ILE A 141 7.06 1.15 -4.25
CA ILE A 141 6.95 0.41 -5.52
C ILE A 141 8.29 0.53 -6.25
N VAL A 142 8.90 -0.60 -6.59
CA VAL A 142 10.11 -0.63 -7.41
C VAL A 142 9.77 -1.27 -8.74
N ILE A 143 9.90 -0.50 -9.81
CA ILE A 143 9.72 -0.98 -11.19
C ILE A 143 11.08 -1.46 -11.69
N LYS A 144 11.14 -2.68 -12.23
CA LYS A 144 12.34 -3.27 -12.83
C LYS A 144 12.19 -3.41 -14.35
N ARG A 145 13.30 -3.50 -15.07
CA ARG A 145 13.26 -3.75 -16.52
C ARG A 145 12.78 -5.17 -16.81
N SER A 146 11.83 -5.34 -17.74
CA SER A 146 11.17 -6.63 -18.02
C SER A 146 12.07 -7.70 -18.62
N GLN A 147 13.19 -7.33 -19.27
CA GLN A 147 14.08 -8.30 -19.93
C GLN A 147 14.94 -9.09 -18.95
N ASP A 148 15.44 -8.47 -17.87
CA ASP A 148 16.49 -9.09 -17.04
C ASP A 148 16.20 -9.05 -15.52
N GLY A 149 15.16 -8.33 -15.08
CA GLY A 149 14.73 -8.27 -13.66
C GLY A 149 15.78 -7.76 -12.66
N THR A 150 16.90 -7.26 -13.15
CA THR A 150 18.11 -6.91 -12.37
C THR A 150 18.27 -5.40 -12.21
N ASP A 151 17.94 -4.61 -13.23
CA ASP A 151 18.04 -3.15 -13.17
C ASP A 151 16.76 -2.52 -12.60
N LYS A 152 16.94 -1.69 -11.56
CA LYS A 152 15.91 -0.80 -11.02
C LYS A 152 15.69 0.34 -12.02
N VAL A 153 14.48 0.45 -12.56
CA VAL A 153 14.10 1.51 -13.50
C VAL A 153 13.57 2.73 -12.74
N GLN A 154 12.75 2.49 -11.73
CA GLN A 154 12.13 3.55 -10.96
C GLN A 154 11.76 3.04 -9.57
N GLU A 155 11.84 3.93 -8.59
CA GLU A 155 11.50 3.67 -7.19
C GLU A 155 10.57 4.78 -6.71
N LEU A 156 9.39 4.39 -6.26
CA LEU A 156 8.32 5.28 -5.86
C LEU A 156 7.95 5.03 -4.40
N TYR A 157 7.63 6.11 -3.70
CA TYR A 157 7.20 6.09 -2.30
C TYR A 157 5.92 6.91 -2.13
N GLY A 158 4.98 6.43 -1.34
CA GLY A 158 3.78 7.18 -0.99
C GLY A 158 3.36 6.87 0.43
N TYR A 159 2.95 7.88 1.17
CA TYR A 159 2.32 7.70 2.47
C TYR A 159 0.81 7.68 2.30
N GLY A 160 0.12 6.88 3.12
CA GLY A 160 -1.32 6.74 2.98
C GLY A 160 -1.88 5.55 3.74
N ARG A 161 -3.04 5.07 3.30
CA ARG A 161 -3.78 3.98 3.93
C ARG A 161 -3.91 2.81 2.96
N LEU A 162 -3.40 1.66 3.38
CA LEU A 162 -3.54 0.40 2.68
C LEU A 162 -4.81 -0.34 3.13
N LYS A 163 -5.60 -0.82 2.17
CA LYS A 163 -6.82 -1.58 2.38
C LYS A 163 -6.85 -2.78 1.44
N LEU A 164 -7.66 -3.78 1.79
CA LEU A 164 -8.09 -4.79 0.82
C LEU A 164 -9.34 -4.28 0.10
N LYS A 165 -9.30 -4.28 -1.23
CA LYS A 165 -10.48 -3.95 -2.04
C LYS A 165 -11.53 -5.05 -1.94
N THR A 166 -11.10 -6.29 -1.81
CA THR A 166 -11.96 -7.45 -1.59
C THR A 166 -11.26 -8.40 -0.63
N ALA A 167 -12.00 -8.94 0.34
CA ALA A 167 -11.47 -9.96 1.23
C ALA A 167 -11.08 -11.19 0.39
N PRO A 168 -9.82 -11.65 0.46
CA PRO A 168 -9.40 -12.81 -0.30
C PRO A 168 -10.20 -14.04 0.12
N SER A 169 -10.60 -14.85 -0.88
CA SER A 169 -11.21 -16.14 -0.62
C SER A 169 -10.12 -17.13 -0.20
N PHE A 170 -10.07 -17.49 1.08
CA PHE A 170 -9.12 -18.47 1.63
C PHE A 170 -9.46 -19.93 1.28
N THR A 171 -10.34 -20.15 0.30
CA THR A 171 -10.81 -21.48 -0.13
C THR A 171 -10.03 -22.04 -1.30
N SER A 172 -9.11 -21.27 -1.91
CA SER A 172 -8.31 -21.70 -3.06
C SER A 172 -6.83 -21.74 -2.74
N ASP A 173 -6.10 -22.63 -3.42
CA ASP A 173 -4.64 -22.79 -3.29
C ASP A 173 -3.85 -21.53 -3.73
N PHE A 174 -4.49 -20.60 -4.46
CA PHE A 174 -3.86 -19.39 -5.02
C PHE A 174 -4.63 -18.13 -4.67
N ILE A 175 -4.25 -17.51 -3.57
CA ILE A 175 -4.81 -16.23 -3.14
C ILE A 175 -3.99 -15.10 -3.76
N LYS A 176 -4.67 -14.23 -4.53
CA LYS A 176 -4.10 -12.99 -5.07
C LYS A 176 -4.80 -11.80 -4.42
N PRO A 177 -4.24 -11.24 -3.34
CA PRO A 177 -4.87 -10.10 -2.68
C PRO A 177 -4.93 -8.90 -3.62
N GLU A 178 -6.10 -8.28 -3.70
CA GLU A 178 -6.28 -6.99 -4.36
C GLU A 178 -6.32 -5.89 -3.30
N PHE A 179 -5.30 -5.04 -3.33
CA PHE A 179 -5.17 -3.91 -2.43
C PHE A 179 -5.69 -2.64 -3.07
N GLU A 180 -6.18 -1.74 -2.22
CA GLU A 180 -6.36 -0.32 -2.52
C GLU A 180 -5.41 0.47 -1.64
N PHE A 181 -4.65 1.39 -2.23
CA PHE A 181 -3.85 2.35 -1.49
C PHE A 181 -4.39 3.76 -1.69
N LEU A 182 -4.84 4.38 -0.60
CA LEU A 182 -5.30 5.76 -0.58
C LEU A 182 -4.10 6.64 -0.23
N VAL A 183 -3.60 7.38 -1.21
CA VAL A 183 -2.44 8.25 -1.06
C VAL A 183 -2.84 9.50 -0.29
N ASP A 184 -2.04 9.90 0.69
CA ASP A 184 -2.16 11.20 1.32
C ASP A 184 -1.49 12.26 0.43
N PRO A 185 -2.25 13.17 -0.21
CA PRO A 185 -1.70 14.15 -1.15
C PRO A 185 -0.86 15.24 -0.46
N GLY A 186 -0.94 15.38 0.86
CA GLY A 186 -0.22 16.42 1.61
C GLY A 186 1.24 16.09 1.92
N VAL A 187 1.75 14.94 1.48
CA VAL A 187 3.05 14.43 1.90
C VAL A 187 4.15 14.80 0.90
N GLU A 188 4.98 15.79 1.26
CA GLU A 188 6.05 16.33 0.40
C GLU A 188 7.08 15.28 -0.04
N MET A 189 7.34 14.26 0.78
CA MET A 189 8.30 13.19 0.48
C MET A 189 7.73 12.08 -0.43
N ALA A 190 6.44 12.15 -0.81
CA ALA A 190 5.81 11.18 -1.68
C ALA A 190 6.18 11.42 -3.15
N THR A 191 6.62 10.36 -3.83
CA THR A 191 6.89 10.33 -5.27
C THR A 191 5.87 9.51 -6.06
N ILE A 192 5.01 8.77 -5.36
CA ILE A 192 3.80 8.18 -5.93
C ILE A 192 2.84 9.32 -6.28
N THR A 193 2.57 9.46 -7.56
CA THR A 193 1.60 10.41 -8.12
C THR A 193 0.65 9.66 -9.06
N PHE A 194 -0.51 10.26 -9.33
CA PHE A 194 -1.46 9.72 -10.31
C PHE A 194 -0.78 9.43 -11.66
N ALA A 195 0.04 10.37 -12.15
CA ALA A 195 0.76 10.23 -13.42
C ALA A 195 1.75 9.04 -13.42
N ASN A 196 2.52 8.86 -12.34
CA ASN A 196 3.48 7.74 -12.26
C ASN A 196 2.75 6.39 -12.18
N VAL A 197 1.61 6.32 -11.48
CA VAL A 197 0.81 5.09 -11.43
C VAL A 197 0.10 4.81 -12.75
N GLN A 198 -0.37 5.83 -13.46
CA GLN A 198 -0.88 5.68 -14.83
C GLN A 198 0.21 5.16 -15.78
N ALA A 199 1.44 5.66 -15.67
CA ALA A 199 2.56 5.18 -16.46
C ALA A 199 2.87 3.70 -16.17
N ILE A 200 2.84 3.29 -14.90
CA ILE A 200 2.97 1.87 -14.52
C ILE A 200 1.87 1.03 -15.17
N ALA A 201 0.61 1.47 -15.05
CA ALA A 201 -0.55 0.78 -15.60
C ALA A 201 -0.47 0.60 -17.12
N ALA A 202 0.05 1.61 -17.83
CA ALA A 202 0.23 1.58 -19.28
C ALA A 202 1.43 0.74 -19.74
N SER A 203 2.38 0.46 -18.84
CA SER A 203 3.59 -0.34 -19.12
C SER A 203 3.44 -1.85 -18.85
N ALA A 204 2.30 -2.25 -18.26
CA ALA A 204 2.00 -3.62 -17.83
C ALA A 204 1.35 -4.47 -18.93
#